data_AF-A0A431HWS3-F1
#
_entry.id   AF-A0A431HWS3-F1
#
_cell.length_a   1.000
_cell.length_b   1.000
_cell.length_c   1.000
_cell.angle_alpha   90.00
_cell.angle_beta   90.00
_cell.angle_gamma   90.00
#
_symmetry.space_group_name_H-M   'P 1'
#
loop_
_entity.id
_entity.type
_entity.pdbx_description
1 polymer ?
#
loop_
_entity_poly.entity_id
_entity_poly.type
_entity_poly.pdbx_seq_one_letter_code
_entity_poly.pdbx_strand_id
1 'polypeptide(L)'
;MRAKLIVSAAVAAAGLATALAAPAFADETDDIFISALQNQGIPFSTAENAIELASAVCDYAAAGQDPTQIALEIMEPAGWTAEQSGFFVGAATQSYCPS
;
A
#
# COMPACT_ATOMS: atom_id res chain seq x y z
N MET A 1 19.89 0.27 29.66
CA MET A 1 21.23 0.88 29.59
C MET A 1 21.15 2.11 28.69
N ARG A 2 21.56 3.28 29.18
CA ARG A 2 21.47 4.55 28.42
C ARG A 2 22.77 4.74 27.65
N ALA A 3 22.72 4.77 26.33
CA ALA A 3 23.83 5.21 25.50
C ALA A 3 23.36 6.42 24.69
N LYS A 4 23.86 7.60 25.08
CA LYS A 4 23.86 8.80 24.24
C LYS A 4 24.93 8.58 23.17
N LEU A 5 24.57 8.69 21.90
CA LEU A 5 25.53 8.95 20.83
C LEU A 5 24.99 10.11 20.00
N ILE A 6 25.69 11.23 20.11
CA ILE A 6 25.54 12.42 19.27
C ILE A 6 26.64 12.30 18.22
N VAL A 7 26.30 12.18 16.93
CA VAL A 7 27.23 12.42 15.82
C VAL A 7 26.46 13.09 14.68
N SER A 8 26.97 14.25 14.29
CA SER A 8 26.48 15.14 13.25
C SER A 8 26.92 14.69 11.84
N ALA A 9 26.05 14.94 10.85
CA ALA A 9 26.26 15.20 9.42
C ALA A 9 27.48 14.61 8.66
N ALA A 10 27.22 13.80 7.62
CA ALA A 10 27.62 14.04 6.21
C ALA A 10 27.55 12.76 5.34
N VAL A 11 26.81 12.87 4.23
CA VAL A 11 26.84 12.17 2.92
C VAL A 11 27.68 10.87 2.77
N ALA A 12 27.01 9.76 2.41
CA ALA A 12 27.58 8.73 1.54
C ALA A 12 26.46 7.87 0.91
N ALA A 13 26.35 7.92 -0.42
CA ALA A 13 25.65 6.91 -1.21
C ALA A 13 26.47 5.62 -1.18
N ALA A 14 25.99 4.62 -0.45
CA ALA A 14 26.42 3.22 -0.56
C ALA A 14 25.24 2.38 -0.07
N GLY A 15 24.82 1.41 -0.88
CA GLY A 15 23.62 0.61 -0.66
C GLY A 15 23.52 0.11 0.77
N LEU A 16 22.55 0.65 1.52
CA LEU A 16 21.98 -0.08 2.63
C LEU A 16 21.07 -1.11 1.97
N ALA A 17 21.52 -2.36 1.96
CA ALA A 17 20.62 -3.45 2.29
C ALA A 17 20.06 -3.09 3.67
N THR A 18 19.00 -2.29 3.69
CA THR A 18 18.18 -2.14 4.86
C THR A 18 17.63 -3.54 5.10
N ALA A 19 18.10 -4.19 6.16
CA ALA A 19 17.25 -5.09 6.90
C ALA A 19 16.06 -4.21 7.32
N LEU A 20 15.08 -4.09 6.41
CA LEU A 20 13.81 -3.48 6.67
C LEU A 20 13.17 -4.43 7.67
N ALA A 21 13.35 -4.15 8.97
CA ALA A 21 12.18 -4.23 9.82
C ALA A 21 11.20 -3.21 9.21
N ALA A 22 10.46 -3.63 8.17
CA ALA A 22 9.30 -2.90 7.68
C ALA A 22 8.45 -2.67 8.94
N PRO A 23 8.25 -1.41 9.32
CA PRO A 23 8.00 -1.06 10.70
C PRO A 23 6.59 -1.50 11.08
N ALA A 24 6.28 -1.59 12.37
CA ALA A 24 4.93 -1.87 12.88
C ALA A 24 3.79 -1.04 12.24
N PHE A 25 4.13 0.05 11.53
CA PHE A 25 3.21 0.84 10.71
C PHE A 25 2.73 0.15 9.43
N ALA A 26 3.51 -0.75 8.82
CA ALA A 26 3.07 -1.53 7.66
C ALA A 26 1.97 -2.51 8.10
N ASP A 27 2.23 -3.32 9.13
CA ASP A 27 1.21 -4.20 9.74
C ASP A 27 -0.03 -3.40 10.20
N GLU A 28 0.13 -2.25 10.85
CA GLU A 28 -1.03 -1.44 11.28
C GLU A 28 -1.82 -0.87 10.09
N THR A 29 -1.14 -0.41 9.03
CA THR A 29 -1.78 0.08 7.81
C THR A 29 -2.49 -1.04 7.06
N ASP A 30 -1.85 -2.21 6.98
CA ASP A 30 -2.38 -3.43 6.37
C ASP A 30 -3.65 -3.88 7.11
N ASP A 31 -3.61 -3.95 8.44
CA ASP A 31 -4.75 -4.30 9.27
C ASP A 31 -5.92 -3.32 9.11
N ILE A 32 -5.64 -2.01 9.06
CA ILE A 32 -6.64 -0.96 8.82
C ILE A 32 -7.25 -1.11 7.43
N PHE A 33 -6.42 -1.31 6.41
CA PHE A 33 -6.84 -1.47 5.02
C PHE A 33 -7.74 -2.69 4.86
N ILE A 34 -7.32 -3.85 5.36
CA ILE A 34 -8.10 -5.09 5.32
C ILE A 34 -9.42 -4.94 6.09
N SER A 35 -9.39 -4.31 7.27
CA SER A 35 -10.60 -4.02 8.03
C SER A 35 -11.57 -3.11 7.27
N ALA A 36 -11.07 -2.12 6.54
CA ALA A 36 -11.88 -1.25 5.69
C ALA A 36 -12.54 -2.03 4.54
N LEU A 37 -11.81 -2.94 3.88
CA LEU A 37 -12.37 -3.82 2.85
C LEU A 37 -13.48 -4.71 3.40
N GLN A 38 -13.27 -5.31 4.58
CA GLN A 38 -14.28 -6.14 5.25
C GLN A 38 -15.54 -5.34 5.61
N ASN A 39 -15.37 -4.13 6.16
CA ASN A 39 -16.49 -3.25 6.50
C ASN A 39 -17.30 -2.81 5.27
N GLN A 40 -16.63 -2.61 4.14
CA GLN A 40 -17.26 -2.28 2.87
C GLN A 40 -17.82 -3.52 2.13
N GLY A 41 -17.61 -4.73 2.65
CA GLY A 41 -18.03 -5.97 2.02
C GLY A 41 -17.33 -6.25 0.69
N ILE A 42 -16.09 -5.79 0.52
CA ILE A 42 -15.28 -6.04 -0.67
C ILE A 42 -14.68 -7.44 -0.56
N PRO A 43 -15.01 -8.38 -1.48
CA PRO A 43 -14.50 -9.74 -1.39
C PRO A 43 -13.05 -9.79 -1.85
N PHE A 44 -12.15 -10.33 -1.03
CA PHE A 44 -10.76 -10.57 -1.39
C PHE A 44 -10.37 -12.02 -1.07
N SER A 45 -9.39 -12.56 -1.79
CA SER A 45 -8.93 -13.94 -1.62
C SER A 45 -8.14 -14.13 -0.32
N THR A 46 -7.10 -13.31 -0.13
CA THR A 46 -6.26 -13.28 1.08
C THR A 46 -5.87 -11.83 1.37
N ALA A 47 -5.51 -11.56 2.63
CA ALA A 47 -5.01 -10.24 3.02
C ALA A 47 -3.75 -9.86 2.23
N GLU A 48 -2.78 -10.78 2.12
CA GLU A 48 -1.56 -10.57 1.32
C GLU A 48 -1.87 -10.18 -0.13
N ASN A 49 -2.77 -10.88 -0.82
CA ASN A 49 -3.10 -10.56 -2.20
C ASN A 49 -3.78 -9.18 -2.33
N ALA A 50 -4.58 -8.77 -1.35
CA ALA A 50 -5.17 -7.44 -1.34
C ALA A 50 -4.11 -6.34 -1.11
N ILE A 51 -3.12 -6.59 -0.24
CA ILE A 51 -2.02 -5.65 0.03
C ILE A 51 -1.07 -5.56 -1.17
N GLU A 52 -0.74 -6.69 -1.81
CA GLU A 52 0.06 -6.73 -3.04
C GLU A 52 -0.63 -5.94 -4.16
N LEU A 53 -1.94 -6.16 -4.34
CA LEU A 53 -2.72 -5.42 -5.34
C LEU A 53 -2.79 -3.93 -5.00
N ALA A 54 -2.97 -3.56 -3.73
CA ALA A 54 -3.01 -2.18 -3.28
C ALA A 54 -1.66 -1.46 -3.50
N SER A 55 -0.56 -2.17 -3.30
CA SER A 55 0.79 -1.66 -3.60
C SER A 55 0.98 -1.48 -5.12
N ALA A 56 0.49 -2.42 -5.93
CA ALA A 56 0.59 -2.34 -7.39
C ALA A 56 -0.20 -1.17 -7.98
N VAL A 57 -1.31 -0.74 -7.35
CA VAL A 57 -2.04 0.49 -7.73
C VAL A 57 -1.09 1.69 -7.82
N CYS A 58 -0.12 1.78 -6.92
CA CYS A 58 0.86 2.86 -6.90
C CYS A 58 1.83 2.78 -8.07
N ASP A 59 2.22 1.58 -8.49
CA ASP A 59 3.07 1.38 -9.66
C ASP A 59 2.33 1.80 -10.94
N TYR A 60 1.05 1.43 -11.08
CA TYR A 60 0.23 1.86 -12.22
C TYR A 60 0.01 3.37 -12.24
N ALA A 61 -0.28 3.97 -11.07
CA ALA A 61 -0.43 5.42 -10.96
C ALA A 61 0.89 6.16 -11.27
N ALA A 62 2.03 5.64 -10.81
CA ALA A 62 3.36 6.17 -11.11
C ALA A 62 3.73 6.03 -12.60
N ALA A 63 3.20 4.99 -13.27
CA ALA A 63 3.31 4.82 -14.71
C ALA A 63 2.42 5.81 -15.51
N GLY A 64 1.63 6.65 -14.83
CA GLY A 64 0.76 7.65 -15.43
C GLY A 64 -0.64 7.15 -15.76
N GLN A 65 -1.03 5.98 -15.24
CA GLN A 65 -2.38 5.44 -15.43
C GLN A 65 -3.37 6.17 -14.50
N ASP A 66 -4.56 6.46 -15.03
CA ASP A 66 -5.61 7.10 -14.23
C ASP A 66 -6.12 6.13 -13.14
N PRO A 67 -6.26 6.56 -11.87
CA PRO A 67 -6.78 5.72 -10.79
C PRO A 67 -8.15 5.11 -11.09
N THR A 68 -9.00 5.81 -11.84
CA THR A 68 -10.31 5.30 -12.27
C THR A 68 -10.15 4.14 -13.25
N GLN A 69 -9.16 4.23 -14.15
CA GLN A 69 -8.85 3.17 -15.09
C GLN A 69 -8.29 1.94 -14.36
N ILE A 70 -7.39 2.15 -13.38
CA ILE A 70 -6.89 1.06 -12.51
C ILE A 70 -8.05 0.36 -11.80
N ALA A 71 -9.02 1.13 -11.27
CA ALA A 71 -10.19 0.58 -10.61
C ALA A 71 -11.04 -0.27 -11.56
N LEU A 72 -11.23 0.15 -12.81
CA LEU A 72 -11.97 -0.62 -13.81
C LEU A 72 -11.24 -1.91 -14.21
N GLU A 73 -9.91 -1.90 -14.25
CA GLU A 73 -9.11 -3.07 -14.60
C GLU A 73 -9.12 -4.15 -13.52
N ILE A 74 -9.15 -3.77 -12.24
CA ILE A 74 -9.25 -4.72 -11.13
C ILE A 74 -10.70 -5.18 -10.88
N MET A 75 -11.68 -4.44 -11.38
CA MET A 75 -13.12 -4.72 -11.21
C MET A 75 -13.53 -6.05 -11.82
N GLU A 76 -13.24 -6.26 -13.12
CA GLU A 76 -13.63 -7.48 -13.85
C GLU A 76 -13.02 -8.77 -13.28
N PRO A 77 -11.70 -8.88 -13.06
CA PRO A 77 -11.10 -10.12 -12.56
C PRO A 77 -11.51 -10.43 -11.12
N ALA A 78 -11.79 -9.40 -10.31
CA ALA A 78 -12.23 -9.57 -8.93
C ALA A 78 -13.76 -9.77 -8.78
N GLY A 79 -14.52 -9.55 -9.86
CA GLY A 79 -15.99 -9.58 -9.82
C GLY A 79 -16.58 -8.49 -8.92
N TRP A 80 -15.89 -7.36 -8.79
CA TRP A 80 -16.28 -6.24 -7.93
C TRP A 80 -17.23 -5.29 -8.65
N THR A 81 -17.95 -4.48 -7.88
CA THR A 81 -18.68 -3.33 -8.44
C THR A 81 -17.72 -2.16 -8.70
N ALA A 82 -18.17 -1.18 -9.50
CA ALA A 82 -17.41 0.04 -9.74
C ALA A 82 -17.14 0.82 -8.43
N GLU A 83 -18.11 0.85 -7.51
CA GLU A 83 -17.95 1.48 -6.20
C GLU A 83 -16.92 0.75 -5.32
N GLN A 84 -16.95 -0.59 -5.30
CA GLN A 84 -15.99 -1.40 -4.55
C GLN A 84 -14.56 -1.20 -5.08
N SER A 85 -14.41 -1.19 -6.40
CA SER A 85 -13.10 -1.03 -7.05
C SER A 85 -12.55 0.39 -6.87
N GLY A 86 -13.41 1.41 -6.97
CA GLY A 86 -13.04 2.79 -6.69
C GLY A 86 -12.64 3.00 -5.23
N PHE A 87 -13.38 2.40 -4.29
CA PHE A 87 -13.02 2.43 -2.88
C PHE A 87 -11.65 1.77 -2.64
N PHE A 88 -11.43 0.59 -3.22
CA PHE A 88 -10.17 -0.13 -3.09
C PHE A 88 -8.99 0.71 -3.58
N VAL A 89 -9.06 1.27 -4.79
CA VAL A 89 -7.99 2.09 -5.36
C VAL A 89 -7.78 3.37 -4.56
N GLY A 90 -8.85 4.03 -4.10
CA GLY A 90 -8.74 5.24 -3.27
C GLY A 90 -8.06 4.98 -1.94
N ALA A 91 -8.49 3.92 -1.23
CA ALA A 91 -7.87 3.50 0.03
C ALA A 91 -6.41 3.06 -0.19
N ALA A 92 -6.15 2.28 -1.23
CA ALA A 92 -4.81 1.84 -1.59
C ALA A 92 -3.88 3.02 -1.87
N THR A 93 -4.36 4.00 -2.63
CA THR A 93 -3.59 5.20 -2.97
C THR A 93 -3.24 6.01 -1.73
N GLN A 94 -4.17 6.12 -0.78
CA GLN A 94 -3.96 6.87 0.44
C GLN A 94 -3.04 6.16 1.46
N SER A 95 -3.08 4.83 1.47
CA SER A 95 -2.32 4.00 2.42
C SER A 95 -0.93 3.61 1.93
N TYR A 96 -0.76 3.34 0.63
CA TYR A 96 0.45 2.71 0.08
C TYR A 96 1.23 3.60 -0.88
N CYS A 97 0.62 4.60 -1.50
CA CYS A 97 1.35 5.40 -2.50
C CYS A 97 2.19 6.49 -1.84
N PRO A 98 3.50 6.57 -2.17
CA PRO A 98 4.34 7.64 -1.68
C PRO A 98 3.93 8.96 -2.32
N SER A 99 3.78 10.00 -1.50
CA SER A 99 3.52 11.40 -1.92
C SER A 99 4.69 12.02 -2.67
#